data_AF-A0A1I9XXS1-F1
#
_entry.id   AF-A0A1I9XXS1-F1
#
_cell.length_a   1.000
_cell.length_b   1.000
_cell.length_c   1.000
_cell.angle_alpha   90.00
_cell.angle_beta   90.00
_cell.angle_gamma   90.00
#
_symmetry.space_group_name_H-M   'P 1'
#
loop_
_entity.id
_entity.type
_entity.pdbx_description
1 polymer ?
#
loop_
_entity_poly.entity_id
_entity_poly.type
_entity_poly.pdbx_seq_one_letter_code
_entity_poly.pdbx_strand_id
1 'polypeptide(L)' 'MEAVTTCDECGSAYRGAASAMASLCPACAHALYGYPRCEHEFEAGHCRKCLWDGKTSDFVRKLASR' A
#
# COMPACT_ATOMS: atom_id res chain seq x y z
N MET A 1 0.82 11.38 -16.56
CA MET A 1 1.68 11.49 -15.37
C MET A 1 1.07 10.63 -14.29
N GLU A 2 1.76 9.59 -13.83
CA GLU A 2 1.27 8.74 -12.76
C GLU A 2 1.52 9.44 -11.42
N ALA A 3 0.45 9.73 -10.67
CA ALA A 3 0.57 10.38 -9.38
C ALA A 3 1.07 9.36 -8.34
N VAL A 4 2.34 9.47 -7.97
CA VAL A 4 2.89 8.79 -6.80
C VAL A 4 2.52 9.63 -5.58
N THR A 5 1.97 8.97 -4.58
CA THR A 5 1.55 9.56 -3.31
C THR A 5 2.15 8.76 -2.16
N THR A 6 2.18 9.35 -0.98
CA THR A 6 2.71 8.71 0.23
C THR A 6 1.55 8.23 1.07
N CYS A 7 1.66 7.03 1.62
CA CYS A 7 0.65 6.46 2.50
C CYS A 7 0.71 7.16 3.86
N ASP A 8 -0.41 7.72 4.31
CA ASP A 8 -0.51 8.42 5.60
C ASP A 8 -0.29 7.46 6.79
N GLU A 9 -0.55 6.17 6.60
CA GLU A 9 -0.43 5.15 7.66
C GLU A 9 0.99 4.59 7.80
N CYS A 10 1.62 4.20 6.69
CA CYS A 10 2.91 3.52 6.72
C CYS A 10 4.07 4.35 6.15
N GLY A 11 3.81 5.53 5.61
CA GLY A 11 4.82 6.39 4.99
C GLY A 11 5.42 5.84 3.69
N SER A 12 4.88 4.74 3.15
CA SER A 12 5.35 4.13 1.91
C SER A 12 4.87 4.92 0.70
N ALA A 13 5.73 5.05 -0.33
CA ALA A 13 5.31 5.56 -1.62
C ALA A 13 4.42 4.55 -2.34
N TYR A 14 3.36 5.01 -2.98
CA TYR A 14 2.50 4.17 -3.80
C TYR A 14 1.88 4.94 -4.96
N ARG A 15 1.44 4.21 -5.98
CA ARG A 15 0.70 4.76 -7.12
C ARG A 15 -0.74 5.00 -6.71
N GLY A 16 -1.20 6.25 -6.74
CA GLY A 16 -2.57 6.61 -6.32
C GLY A 16 -3.65 5.86 -7.09
N ALA A 17 -3.43 5.61 -8.39
CA ALA A 17 -4.33 4.83 -9.23
C ALA A 17 -4.42 3.33 -8.85
N ALA A 18 -3.44 2.80 -8.12
CA ALA A 18 -3.43 1.40 -7.69
C ALA A 18 -4.14 1.18 -6.36
N SER A 19 -4.52 2.25 -5.65
CA SER A 19 -5.26 2.16 -4.40
C SER A 19 -6.70 2.65 -4.56
N ALA A 20 -7.62 2.03 -3.84
CA ALA A 20 -8.99 2.51 -3.73
C ALA A 20 -9.10 3.81 -2.91
N MET A 21 -8.05 4.18 -2.17
CA MET A 21 -8.01 5.36 -1.32
C MET A 21 -6.81 6.26 -1.67
N ALA A 22 -7.04 7.56 -1.79
CA ALA A 22 -6.02 8.54 -2.17
C ALA A 22 -4.97 8.83 -1.07
N SER A 23 -5.23 8.40 0.16
CA SER A 23 -4.34 8.59 1.33
C SER A 23 -3.66 7.30 1.79
N LEU A 24 -4.11 6.13 1.33
CA LEU A 24 -3.62 4.84 1.82
C LEU A 24 -3.09 3.98 0.69
N CYS A 25 -1.96 3.32 0.91
CA CYS A 25 -1.50 2.31 -0.04
C CYS A 25 -2.46 1.10 -0.07
N PRO A 26 -2.44 0.29 -1.14
CA PRO A 26 -3.36 -0.85 -1.27
C PRO A 26 -3.25 -1.86 -0.12
N ALA A 27 -2.07 -1.98 0.50
CA ALA A 27 -1.86 -2.85 1.66
C ALA A 27 -2.58 -2.34 2.91
N CYS A 28 -2.41 -1.06 3.25
CA CYS A 28 -3.08 -0.43 4.39
C CYS A 28 -4.58 -0.32 4.17
N ALA A 29 -5.03 0.04 2.96
CA ALA A 29 -6.45 0.08 2.61
C ALA A 29 -7.11 -1.31 2.77
N HIS A 30 -6.43 -2.38 2.35
CA HIS A 30 -6.89 -3.75 2.56
C HIS A 30 -6.96 -4.12 4.04
N ALA A 31 -5.91 -3.87 4.80
CA ALA A 31 -5.87 -4.25 6.22
C ALA A 31 -6.85 -3.47 7.11
N LEU A 32 -7.10 -2.20 6.81
CA LEU A 32 -7.97 -1.33 7.61
C LEU A 32 -9.45 -1.42 7.22
N TYR A 33 -9.74 -1.54 5.93
CA TYR A 33 -11.10 -1.43 5.40
C TYR A 33 -11.55 -2.63 4.56
N GLY A 34 -10.67 -3.62 4.32
CA GLY A 34 -11.01 -4.81 3.54
C GLY A 34 -11.05 -4.59 2.02
N TYR A 35 -10.49 -3.49 1.51
CA TYR A 35 -10.39 -3.24 0.06
C TYR A 35 -9.60 -4.33 -0.67
N PRO A 36 -9.78 -4.50 -1.99
CA PRO A 36 -8.99 -5.46 -2.76
C PRO A 36 -7.49 -5.24 -2.58
N ARG A 37 -6.78 -6.30 -2.18
CA ARG A 37 -5.33 -6.26 -2.04
C ARG A 37 -4.68 -6.17 -3.42
N CYS A 38 -3.64 -5.37 -3.55
CA CYS A 38 -2.74 -5.46 -4.70
C CYS A 38 -1.94 -6.77 -4.62
N GLU A 39 -1.93 -7.54 -5.70
CA GLU A 39 -0.99 -8.65 -5.87
C GLU A 39 0.41 -8.08 -6.08
N HIS A 40 1.10 -7.84 -4.96
CA HIS A 40 2.40 -7.18 -4.97
C HIS A 40 3.42 -7.99 -5.77
N GLU A 41 3.88 -7.40 -6.87
CA GLU A 41 4.93 -7.95 -7.72
C GLU A 41 6.18 -7.11 -7.50
N PHE A 42 7.03 -7.57 -6.58
CA PHE A 42 8.24 -6.86 -6.19
C PHE A 42 9.33 -7.01 -7.26
N GLU A 43 9.79 -5.88 -7.78
CA GLU A 43 10.90 -5.78 -8.72
C GLU A 43 11.83 -4.66 -8.21
N ALA A 44 13.13 -4.96 -8.03
CA ALA A 44 14.12 -4.00 -7.52
C ALA A 44 13.72 -3.30 -6.20
N GLY A 45 13.04 -4.00 -5.29
CA GLY A 45 12.68 -3.50 -3.95
C GLY A 45 11.39 -2.69 -3.86
N HIS A 46 10.64 -2.54 -4.96
CA HIS A 46 9.34 -1.88 -4.97
C HIS A 46 8.35 -2.72 -5.76
N CYS A 47 7.05 -2.60 -5.45
CA CYS A 47 6.03 -3.26 -6.24
C CYS A 47 5.89 -2.60 -7.61
N ARG A 48 6.05 -3.32 -8.72
CA ARG A 48 5.89 -2.78 -10.07
C ARG A 48 4.47 -2.23 -10.34
N LYS A 49 3.45 -2.85 -9.73
CA LYS A 49 2.04 -2.45 -9.89
C LYS A 49 1.66 -1.20 -9.09
N CYS A 50 1.93 -1.18 -7.78
CA CYS A 50 1.51 -0.10 -6.89
C CYS A 50 2.64 0.74 -6.30
N LEU A 51 3.91 0.52 -6.67
CA LEU A 51 5.11 1.19 -6.16
C LEU A 51 5.39 1.06 -4.66
N TRP A 52 4.58 0.27 -3.97
CA TRP A 52 4.76 -0.02 -2.56
C TRP A 52 6.12 -0.65 -2.26
N ASP A 53 6.86 -0.07 -1.32
CA ASP A 53 8.22 -0.49 -0.91
C ASP A 53 8.23 -1.60 0.15
N GLY A 54 7.05 -2.13 0.51
CA GLY A 54 6.91 -3.16 1.54
C GLY A 54 6.77 -2.63 2.96
N LYS A 55 6.84 -1.30 3.19
CA LYS A 55 6.63 -0.74 4.53
C LYS A 55 5.17 -0.83 4.96
N THR A 56 4.95 -1.31 6.18
CA THR A 56 3.66 -1.31 6.90
C THR A 56 3.83 -0.67 8.27
N SER A 57 2.82 0.04 8.76
CA SER A 57 2.80 0.47 10.15
C SER A 57 2.64 -0.74 11.08
N ASP A 58 3.13 -0.62 12.32
CA ASP A 58 2.95 -1.68 13.33
C ASP A 58 1.47 -1.96 13.62
N PHE A 59 0.61 -0.95 13.49
CA PHE A 59 -0.84 -1.11 13.66
C PHE A 59 -1.43 -2.01 12.58
N VAL A 60 -1.16 -1.71 11.30
CA VAL A 60 -1.57 -2.54 10.17
C VAL A 60 -0.99 -3.94 10.25
N ARG A 61 0.25 -4.07 10.70
CA ARG A 61 0.93 -5.37 10.88
C ARG A 61 0.25 -6.24 11.93
N LYS A 62 -0.24 -5.65 13.03
CA LYS A 62 -1.02 -6.34 14.06
C LYS A 62 -2.42 -6.74 13.58
N LEU A 63 -3.05 -5.93 12.73
CA LEU A 63 -4.35 -6.23 12.14
C LEU A 63 -4.26 -7.40 11.15
N ALA A 64 -3.21 -7.44 10.33
CA ALA A 64 -3.01 -8.49 9.32
C ALA A 64 -2.60 -9.86 9.90
N SER A 65 -2.21 -9.93 11.17
CA SER A 65 -1.80 -11.18 11.85
C SER A 65 -2.92 -11.84 12.68
N ARG A 66 -4.17 -11.44 12.48
CA ARG A 66 -5.35 -11.99 13.14
C ARG A 66 -6.12 -12.91 12.21
#